data_AF-A0A7X8FFE1-F1
#
_entry.id   AF-A0A7X8FFE1-F1
#
_cell.length_a   1.000
_cell.length_b   1.000
_cell.length_c   1.000
_cell.angle_alpha   90.00
_cell.angle_beta   90.00
_cell.angle_gamma   90.00
#
_symmetry.space_group_name_H-M   'P 1'
#
loop_
_entity.id
_entity.type
_entity.pdbx_description
1 polymer ?
#
loop_
_entity_poly.entity_id
_entity_poly.type
_entity_poly.pdbx_seq_one_letter_code
_entity_poly.pdbx_strand_id
1 'polypeptide(L)'
;MSEIWGGIGWWRQLLVSMSVVVLIGCGLYPGVVRGGFYHVLRTGAQRLAEVQTRHYLVLEGEYFRVKFREDAEIAAASLVLETAESIYTPVNQILQYQPTHKVLIIMYPTEADLARCFGWPADQSALGVYWAGTVRVLSPHAWAVTETGKLDVHQFQRRGPMAHEYTHYVIDQMTAGNYPRWFTEGMAQWVEAELTDFTLENPFREEKTKENFAARLYPLAQMDHQFDRLPDQLLAYWESWMAIKFIQAEFGTEYLSALVTELSQGHNLEYVLQQVLAMDLGQFDGKFREWAATQVEK
;
A
#
# COMPACT_ATOMS: atom_id res chain seq x y z
N MET A 1 27.57 -61.57 3.50
CA MET A 1 27.92 -60.24 2.95
C MET A 1 26.62 -59.47 2.80
N SER A 2 26.04 -58.95 3.89
CA SER A 2 26.31 -57.64 4.52
C SER A 2 26.10 -56.45 3.58
N GLU A 3 25.11 -55.62 3.96
CA GLU A 3 24.89 -54.22 3.57
C GLU A 3 24.22 -53.90 2.21
N ILE A 4 22.87 -53.91 2.20
CA ILE A 4 22.10 -52.87 1.49
C ILE A 4 20.92 -52.42 2.39
N TRP A 5 21.25 -52.04 3.62
CA TRP A 5 20.46 -51.09 4.41
C TRP A 5 21.32 -49.83 4.50
N GLY A 6 21.12 -48.87 3.61
CA GLY A 6 21.98 -47.69 3.58
C GLY A 6 21.50 -46.63 2.60
N GLY A 7 20.55 -45.81 3.03
CA GLY A 7 20.14 -44.62 2.29
C GLY A 7 18.67 -44.31 2.41
N ILE A 8 18.16 -44.10 3.64
CA ILE A 8 17.05 -43.16 3.80
C ILE A 8 17.59 -41.85 3.25
N GLY A 9 17.21 -41.51 2.02
CA GLY A 9 17.86 -40.47 1.24
C GLY A 9 17.98 -39.19 2.07
N TRP A 10 19.19 -38.69 2.22
CA TRP A 10 19.54 -37.46 2.92
C TRP A 10 18.55 -36.31 2.64
N TRP A 11 17.98 -36.25 1.43
CA TRP A 11 16.92 -35.31 1.03
C TRP A 11 15.61 -35.45 1.83
N ARG A 12 15.18 -36.65 2.24
CA ARG A 12 14.02 -36.86 3.13
C ARG A 12 14.30 -36.33 4.53
N GLN A 13 15.50 -36.57 5.06
CA GLN A 13 15.92 -36.02 6.36
C GLN A 13 16.01 -34.48 6.28
N LEU A 14 16.46 -33.94 5.15
CA LEU A 14 16.52 -32.50 4.91
C LEU A 14 15.11 -31.88 4.82
N LEU A 15 14.18 -32.53 4.13
CA LEU A 15 12.77 -32.13 4.07
C LEU A 15 12.09 -32.18 5.44
N VAL A 16 12.28 -33.27 6.20
CA VAL A 16 11.73 -33.41 7.57
C VAL A 16 12.31 -32.34 8.49
N SER A 17 13.62 -32.09 8.44
CA SER A 17 14.27 -31.04 9.21
C SER A 17 13.76 -29.64 8.82
N MET A 18 13.59 -29.35 7.53
CA MET A 18 12.95 -28.12 7.07
C MET A 18 11.51 -27.99 7.58
N SER A 19 10.72 -29.06 7.52
CA SER A 19 9.34 -29.05 8.02
C SER A 19 9.28 -28.84 9.53
N VAL A 20 10.20 -29.45 10.31
CA VAL A 20 10.29 -29.24 11.76
C VAL A 20 10.71 -27.80 12.08
N VAL A 21 11.68 -27.23 11.35
CA VAL A 21 12.08 -25.82 11.51
C VAL A 21 10.94 -24.87 11.15
N VAL A 22 10.18 -25.15 10.09
CA VAL A 22 8.99 -24.36 9.72
C VAL A 22 7.90 -24.50 10.78
N LEU A 23 7.64 -25.69 11.32
CA LEU A 23 6.63 -25.90 12.38
C LEU A 23 7.01 -25.21 13.69
N ILE A 24 8.28 -25.29 14.09
CA ILE A 24 8.82 -24.56 15.25
C ILE A 24 8.74 -23.06 14.98
N GLY A 25 9.10 -22.61 13.77
CA GLY A 25 8.97 -21.23 13.33
C GLY A 25 7.51 -20.74 13.35
N CYS A 26 6.54 -21.54 12.92
CA CYS A 26 5.13 -21.19 12.98
C CYS A 26 4.61 -21.04 14.42
N GLY A 27 5.15 -21.83 15.36
CA GLY A 27 4.77 -21.77 16.77
C GLY A 27 5.43 -20.60 17.52
N LEU A 28 6.72 -20.33 17.25
CA LEU A 28 7.50 -19.33 17.99
C LEU A 28 7.56 -17.96 17.31
N TYR A 29 7.51 -17.93 15.98
CA TYR A 29 7.65 -16.73 15.15
C TYR A 29 6.67 -16.75 13.96
N PRO A 30 5.36 -16.85 14.20
CA PRO A 30 4.35 -16.93 13.13
C PRO A 30 4.46 -15.77 12.13
N GLY A 31 4.81 -14.58 12.62
CA GLY A 31 5.07 -13.38 11.80
C GLY A 31 6.21 -13.56 10.80
N VAL A 32 7.34 -14.13 11.24
CA VAL A 32 8.53 -14.37 10.39
C VAL A 32 8.23 -15.41 9.31
N VAL A 33 7.55 -16.51 9.67
CA VAL A 33 7.19 -17.54 8.67
C VAL A 33 6.17 -17.00 7.67
N ARG A 34 5.15 -16.27 8.13
CA ARG A 34 4.19 -15.59 7.25
C ARG A 34 4.89 -14.60 6.31
N GLY A 35 5.78 -13.77 6.84
CA GLY A 35 6.55 -12.80 6.05
C GLY A 35 7.42 -13.48 4.99
N GLY A 36 8.09 -14.59 5.33
CA GLY A 36 8.88 -15.38 4.38
C GLY A 36 8.03 -15.98 3.25
N PHE A 37 6.87 -16.56 3.58
CA PHE A 37 5.94 -17.07 2.55
C PHE A 37 5.39 -15.95 1.67
N TYR A 38 5.01 -14.82 2.29
CA TYR A 38 4.55 -13.65 1.56
C TYR A 38 5.62 -13.10 0.61
N HIS A 39 6.88 -13.05 1.05
CA HIS A 39 7.99 -12.66 0.19
C HIS A 39 8.08 -13.54 -1.07
N VAL A 40 7.96 -14.87 -0.93
CA VAL A 40 7.95 -15.79 -2.08
C VAL A 40 6.76 -15.51 -3.00
N LEU A 41 5.55 -15.32 -2.45
CA LEU A 41 4.37 -14.97 -3.23
C LEU A 41 4.55 -13.65 -3.99
N ARG A 42 5.05 -12.61 -3.32
CA ARG A 42 5.31 -11.29 -3.89
C ARG A 42 6.33 -11.36 -5.02
N THR A 43 7.48 -12.01 -4.79
CA THR A 43 8.48 -12.22 -5.84
C THR A 43 7.91 -13.01 -7.01
N GLY A 44 7.11 -14.05 -6.75
CA GLY A 44 6.41 -14.82 -7.78
C GLY A 44 5.46 -13.94 -8.61
N ALA A 45 4.67 -13.09 -7.96
CA ALA A 45 3.74 -12.17 -8.60
C ALA A 45 4.47 -11.11 -9.45
N GLN A 46 5.57 -10.54 -8.95
CA GLN A 46 6.43 -9.63 -9.72
C GLN A 46 7.00 -10.31 -10.97
N ARG A 47 7.51 -11.54 -10.83
CA ARG A 47 8.04 -12.32 -11.97
C ARG A 47 6.96 -12.64 -12.99
N LEU A 48 5.77 -13.01 -12.54
CA LEU A 48 4.64 -13.23 -13.42
C LEU A 48 4.27 -11.95 -14.18
N ALA A 49 4.21 -10.81 -13.49
CA ALA A 49 3.96 -9.51 -14.11
C ALA A 49 5.03 -9.15 -15.14
N GLU A 50 6.31 -9.41 -14.85
CA GLU A 50 7.41 -9.23 -15.80
C GLU A 50 7.23 -10.09 -17.06
N VAL A 51 6.85 -11.36 -16.90
CA VAL A 51 6.65 -12.31 -18.01
C VAL A 51 5.43 -11.96 -18.86
N GLN A 52 4.33 -11.53 -18.22
CA GLN A 52 3.11 -11.09 -18.90
C GLN A 52 3.36 -9.82 -19.73
N THR A 53 4.20 -8.92 -19.22
CA THR A 53 4.57 -7.66 -19.87
C THR A 53 5.93 -7.72 -20.56
N ARG A 54 6.38 -8.90 -20.98
CA ARG A 54 7.72 -9.04 -21.61
C ARG A 54 7.85 -8.32 -22.95
N HIS A 55 6.73 -8.12 -23.64
CA HIS A 55 6.66 -7.45 -24.95
C HIS A 55 6.48 -5.93 -24.84
N TYR A 56 6.37 -5.41 -23.61
CA TYR A 56 6.22 -3.98 -23.38
C TYR A 56 7.58 -3.30 -23.55
N LEU A 57 7.57 -2.08 -24.05
CA LEU A 57 8.72 -1.19 -24.03
C LEU A 57 9.05 -0.81 -22.58
N VAL A 58 10.31 -0.45 -22.35
CA VAL A 58 10.82 -0.12 -21.02
C VAL A 58 11.52 1.23 -21.07
N LEU A 59 11.13 2.14 -20.18
CA LEU A 59 11.97 3.27 -19.80
C LEU A 59 12.62 2.96 -18.46
N GLU A 60 13.94 3.17 -18.37
CA GLU A 60 14.69 3.02 -17.13
C GLU A 60 15.10 4.38 -16.59
N GLY A 61 14.81 4.62 -15.31
CA GLY A 61 15.38 5.71 -14.51
C GLY A 61 16.41 5.20 -13.52
N GLU A 62 16.74 6.01 -12.54
CA GLU A 62 17.69 5.66 -11.48
C GLU A 62 17.07 4.66 -10.49
N TYR A 63 15.84 4.93 -10.06
CA TYR A 63 15.13 4.14 -9.04
C TYR A 63 13.94 3.36 -9.58
N PHE A 64 13.42 3.71 -10.76
CA PHE A 64 12.24 3.08 -11.34
C PHE A 64 12.50 2.50 -12.73
N ARG A 65 11.64 1.55 -13.12
CA ARG A 65 11.47 1.13 -14.52
C ARG A 65 10.00 1.16 -14.87
N VAL A 66 9.66 1.83 -15.96
CA VAL A 66 8.28 1.92 -16.47
C VAL A 66 8.14 1.02 -17.68
N LYS A 67 7.26 0.02 -17.57
CA LYS A 67 6.83 -0.82 -18.68
C LYS A 67 5.55 -0.29 -19.30
N PHE A 68 5.51 -0.17 -20.62
CA PHE A 68 4.38 0.37 -21.36
C PHE A 68 4.27 -0.24 -22.75
N ARG A 69 3.07 -0.24 -23.35
CA ARG A 69 2.86 -0.74 -24.71
C ARG A 69 3.26 0.33 -25.74
N GLU A 70 3.59 -0.07 -26.96
CA GLU A 70 3.95 0.86 -28.04
C GLU A 70 2.81 1.83 -28.42
N ASP A 71 1.55 1.41 -28.23
CA ASP A 71 0.37 2.27 -28.42
C ASP A 71 0.12 3.22 -27.24
N ALA A 72 0.76 3.00 -26.10
CA ALA A 72 0.80 3.96 -25.00
C ALA A 72 1.95 4.95 -25.28
N GLU A 73 1.60 6.16 -25.70
CA GLU A 73 2.56 7.16 -26.17
C GLU A 73 3.75 7.35 -25.20
N ILE A 74 4.97 7.34 -25.75
CA ILE A 74 6.22 7.43 -24.98
C ILE A 74 6.27 8.65 -24.05
N ALA A 75 5.62 9.75 -24.43
CA ALA A 75 5.54 10.96 -23.62
C ALA A 75 4.81 10.73 -22.27
N ALA A 76 3.77 9.88 -22.25
CA ALA A 76 3.09 9.51 -21.01
C ALA A 76 3.97 8.64 -20.12
N ALA A 77 4.68 7.67 -20.72
CA ALA A 77 5.60 6.81 -19.99
C ALA A 77 6.74 7.63 -19.35
N SER A 78 7.29 8.61 -20.09
CA SER A 78 8.30 9.53 -19.58
C SER A 78 7.77 10.37 -18.42
N LEU A 79 6.56 10.92 -18.53
CA LEU A 79 5.94 11.69 -17.44
C LEU A 79 5.73 10.85 -16.18
N VAL A 80 5.29 9.59 -16.32
CA VAL A 80 5.18 8.64 -15.20
C VAL A 80 6.54 8.41 -14.55
N LEU A 81 7.57 8.14 -15.35
CA LEU A 81 8.92 7.90 -14.85
C LEU A 81 9.48 9.13 -14.12
N GLU A 82 9.42 10.31 -14.73
CA GLU A 82 9.91 11.57 -14.15
C GLU A 82 9.20 11.88 -12.81
N THR A 83 7.88 11.69 -12.76
CA THR A 83 7.11 11.89 -11.53
C THR A 83 7.53 10.89 -10.45
N ALA A 84 7.70 9.61 -10.79
CA ALA A 84 8.15 8.57 -9.87
C ALA A 84 9.54 8.89 -9.28
N GLU A 85 10.48 9.28 -10.13
CA GLU A 85 11.85 9.66 -9.71
C GLU A 85 11.82 10.89 -8.79
N SER A 86 10.96 11.88 -9.06
CA SER A 86 10.84 13.08 -8.21
C SER A 86 10.29 12.80 -6.81
N ILE A 87 9.39 11.82 -6.66
CA ILE A 87 8.77 11.48 -5.37
C ILE A 87 9.57 10.43 -4.59
N TYR A 88 10.55 9.78 -5.22
CA TYR A 88 11.37 8.74 -4.60
C TYR A 88 11.98 9.16 -3.26
N THR A 89 12.82 10.20 -3.29
CA THR A 89 13.58 10.65 -2.13
C THR A 89 12.66 11.18 -1.03
N PRO A 90 11.68 12.07 -1.32
CA PRO A 90 10.75 12.54 -0.30
C PRO A 90 9.95 11.42 0.38
N VAL A 91 9.38 10.47 -0.37
CA VAL A 91 8.62 9.35 0.22
C VAL A 91 9.52 8.49 1.12
N ASN A 92 10.72 8.14 0.64
CA ASN A 92 11.67 7.33 1.41
C ASN A 92 12.17 8.05 2.67
N GLN A 93 12.31 9.37 2.64
CA GLN A 93 12.67 10.17 3.81
C GLN A 93 11.54 10.19 4.85
N ILE A 94 10.30 10.43 4.41
CA ILE A 94 9.12 10.45 5.30
C ILE A 94 8.96 9.08 5.99
N LEU A 95 9.10 7.99 5.22
CA LEU A 95 8.90 6.62 5.72
C LEU A 95 10.17 5.98 6.31
N GLN A 96 11.29 6.70 6.31
CA GLN A 96 12.61 6.22 6.77
C GLN A 96 13.02 4.88 6.12
N TYR A 97 12.73 4.72 4.84
CA TYR A 97 12.98 3.50 4.08
C TYR A 97 14.17 3.64 3.13
N GLN A 98 14.94 2.55 2.97
CA GLN A 98 16.05 2.48 2.03
C GLN A 98 15.80 1.37 1.01
N PRO A 99 15.36 1.70 -0.21
CA PRO A 99 15.11 0.71 -1.25
C PRO A 99 16.41 0.04 -1.72
N THR A 100 16.33 -1.27 -1.98
CA THR A 100 17.48 -2.08 -2.43
C THR A 100 17.46 -2.39 -3.92
N HIS A 101 16.33 -2.16 -4.59
CA HIS A 101 16.11 -2.51 -6.00
C HIS A 101 15.24 -1.47 -6.69
N LYS A 102 15.38 -1.37 -8.02
CA LYS A 102 14.49 -0.53 -8.82
C LYS A 102 13.05 -1.04 -8.75
N VAL A 103 12.10 -0.13 -8.63
CA VAL A 103 10.68 -0.47 -8.58
C VAL A 103 10.11 -0.58 -9.99
N LEU A 104 9.32 -1.64 -10.21
CA LEU A 104 8.63 -1.84 -11.47
C LEU A 104 7.28 -1.13 -11.46
N ILE A 105 7.09 -0.23 -12.42
CA ILE A 105 5.81 0.38 -12.76
C ILE A 105 5.33 -0.21 -14.09
N ILE A 106 4.05 -0.58 -14.16
CA ILE A 106 3.41 -1.01 -15.41
C ILE A 106 2.30 -0.02 -15.74
N MET A 107 2.43 0.66 -16.87
CA MET A 107 1.44 1.61 -17.37
C MET A 107 0.47 0.93 -18.35
N TYR A 108 -0.83 1.19 -18.16
CA TYR A 108 -1.91 0.69 -19.00
C TYR A 108 -2.58 1.85 -19.75
N PRO A 109 -2.91 1.69 -21.05
CA PRO A 109 -3.46 2.78 -21.84
C PRO A 109 -4.93 3.11 -21.50
N THR A 110 -5.69 2.16 -20.97
CA THR A 110 -7.14 2.31 -20.69
C THR A 110 -7.53 1.75 -19.32
N GLU A 111 -8.62 2.28 -18.74
CA GLU A 111 -9.21 1.78 -17.49
C GLU A 111 -9.59 0.29 -17.60
N ALA A 112 -10.14 -0.12 -18.75
CA ALA A 112 -10.50 -1.51 -19.01
C ALA A 112 -9.29 -2.46 -18.99
N ASP A 113 -8.12 -2.01 -19.45
CA ASP A 113 -6.90 -2.81 -19.38
C ASP A 113 -6.38 -2.93 -17.95
N LEU A 114 -6.47 -1.86 -17.16
CA LEU A 114 -6.10 -1.87 -15.75
C LEU A 114 -7.05 -2.77 -14.94
N ALA A 115 -8.36 -2.60 -15.08
CA ALA A 115 -9.38 -3.39 -14.37
C ALA A 115 -9.27 -4.90 -14.66
N ARG A 116 -8.96 -5.27 -15.91
CA ARG A 116 -8.76 -6.68 -16.32
C ARG A 116 -7.66 -7.38 -15.53
N CYS A 117 -6.64 -6.66 -15.07
CA CYS A 117 -5.56 -7.22 -14.27
C CYS A 117 -6.02 -7.68 -12.87
N PHE A 118 -7.10 -7.10 -12.37
CA PHE A 118 -7.63 -7.33 -11.02
C PHE A 118 -8.96 -8.09 -11.00
N GLY A 119 -9.52 -8.39 -12.18
CA GLY A 119 -10.84 -8.99 -12.29
C GLY A 119 -11.96 -8.05 -11.82
N TRP A 120 -11.70 -6.74 -11.78
CA TRP A 120 -12.68 -5.74 -11.41
C TRP A 120 -13.63 -5.47 -12.59
N PRO A 121 -14.90 -5.08 -12.31
CA PRO A 121 -15.74 -4.53 -13.35
C PRO A 121 -15.13 -3.20 -13.85
N ALA A 122 -15.32 -2.90 -15.14
CA ALA A 122 -14.63 -1.81 -15.83
C ALA A 122 -15.08 -0.39 -15.37
N ASP A 123 -16.05 -0.29 -14.48
CA ASP A 123 -16.58 0.95 -13.89
C ASP A 123 -15.87 1.35 -12.59
N GLN A 124 -14.94 0.53 -12.09
CA GLN A 124 -14.03 0.91 -11.00
C GLN A 124 -12.87 1.73 -11.56
N SER A 125 -13.00 3.05 -11.53
CA SER A 125 -11.99 4.00 -12.02
C SER A 125 -10.88 4.22 -10.99
N ALA A 126 -9.89 3.31 -10.96
CA ALA A 126 -8.64 3.53 -10.25
C ALA A 126 -7.59 4.16 -11.18
N LEU A 127 -6.93 5.24 -10.73
CA LEU A 127 -5.82 5.84 -11.48
C LEU A 127 -4.52 5.04 -11.31
N GLY A 128 -4.38 4.36 -10.17
CA GLY A 128 -3.26 3.49 -9.86
C GLY A 128 -3.68 2.38 -8.91
N VAL A 129 -2.88 1.31 -8.89
CA VAL A 129 -3.02 0.19 -7.94
C VAL A 129 -1.65 -0.42 -7.65
N TYR A 130 -1.29 -0.46 -6.39
CA TYR A 130 -0.22 -1.28 -5.87
C TYR A 130 -0.72 -2.71 -5.63
N TRP A 131 -0.01 -3.69 -6.20
CA TRP A 131 -0.28 -5.08 -5.89
C TRP A 131 0.96 -5.96 -5.99
N ALA A 132 1.25 -6.64 -4.88
CA ALA A 132 2.27 -7.66 -4.74
C ALA A 132 3.61 -7.26 -5.38
N GLY A 133 4.14 -6.11 -4.95
CA GLY A 133 5.45 -5.60 -5.35
C GLY A 133 5.49 -4.92 -6.72
N THR A 134 4.35 -4.65 -7.34
CA THR A 134 4.29 -3.95 -8.63
C THR A 134 3.30 -2.79 -8.54
N VAL A 135 3.75 -1.61 -8.95
CA VAL A 135 2.88 -0.43 -9.12
C VAL A 135 2.27 -0.47 -10.51
N ARG A 136 0.96 -0.34 -10.62
CA ARG A 136 0.24 -0.27 -11.91
C ARG A 136 -0.46 1.05 -12.00
N VAL A 137 -0.38 1.72 -13.15
CA VAL A 137 -0.97 3.04 -13.35
C VAL A 137 -1.71 3.14 -14.67
N LEU A 138 -2.79 3.92 -14.67
CA LEU A 138 -3.47 4.35 -15.88
C LEU A 138 -2.64 5.45 -16.56
N SER A 139 -2.52 5.35 -17.88
CA SER A 139 -1.79 6.32 -18.70
C SER A 139 -2.30 7.75 -18.44
N PRO A 140 -1.40 8.73 -18.24
CA PRO A 140 -1.77 10.15 -18.15
C PRO A 140 -2.66 10.62 -19.32
N HIS A 141 -2.49 10.07 -20.53
CA HIS A 141 -3.32 10.43 -21.69
C HIS A 141 -4.81 10.14 -21.50
N ALA A 142 -5.18 9.23 -20.60
CA ALA A 142 -6.57 8.86 -20.36
C ALA A 142 -7.33 9.88 -19.50
N TRP A 143 -6.63 10.69 -18.69
CA TRP A 143 -7.30 11.52 -17.67
C TRP A 143 -6.57 12.84 -17.30
N ALA A 144 -5.28 12.93 -17.59
CA ALA A 144 -4.43 14.09 -17.29
C ALA A 144 -4.02 14.80 -18.59
N VAL A 145 -5.02 15.35 -19.30
CA VAL A 145 -4.84 16.09 -20.54
C VAL A 145 -5.55 17.44 -20.48
N THR A 146 -4.92 18.44 -21.07
CA THR A 146 -5.50 19.77 -21.30
C THR A 146 -6.68 19.70 -22.28
N GLU A 147 -7.47 20.78 -22.38
CA GLU A 147 -8.57 20.91 -23.35
C GLU A 147 -8.12 20.69 -24.82
N THR A 148 -6.83 20.89 -25.10
CA THR A 148 -6.23 20.67 -26.43
C THR A 148 -5.76 19.23 -26.67
N GLY A 149 -5.96 18.33 -25.70
CA GLY A 149 -5.53 16.92 -25.77
C GLY A 149 -4.06 16.66 -25.48
N LYS A 150 -3.29 17.68 -25.09
CA LYS A 150 -1.89 17.53 -24.64
C LYS A 150 -1.84 17.10 -23.19
N LEU A 151 -0.83 16.32 -22.81
CA LEU A 151 -0.55 15.96 -21.41
C LEU A 151 -0.51 17.18 -20.50
N ASP A 152 -1.29 17.13 -19.43
CA ASP A 152 -1.24 18.08 -18.32
C ASP A 152 -0.31 17.53 -17.23
N VAL A 153 0.96 17.92 -17.33
CA VAL A 153 2.03 17.53 -16.40
C VAL A 153 1.68 17.90 -14.96
N HIS A 154 1.10 19.09 -14.75
CA HIS A 154 0.80 19.60 -13.43
C HIS A 154 -0.37 18.84 -12.79
N GLN A 155 -1.41 18.52 -13.58
CA GLN A 155 -2.50 17.67 -13.13
C GLN A 155 -2.00 16.27 -12.74
N PHE A 156 -1.16 15.64 -13.57
CA PHE A 156 -0.63 14.32 -13.28
C PHE A 156 0.26 14.31 -12.03
N GLN A 157 1.16 15.30 -11.89
CA GLN A 157 2.07 15.35 -10.74
C GLN A 157 1.35 15.64 -9.41
N ARG A 158 0.28 16.44 -9.43
CA ARG A 158 -0.45 16.83 -8.20
C ARG A 158 -1.63 15.95 -7.84
N ARG A 159 -2.22 15.23 -8.79
CA ARG A 159 -3.43 14.41 -8.58
C ARG A 159 -3.26 12.97 -9.04
N GLY A 160 -2.07 12.62 -9.52
CA GLY A 160 -1.76 11.29 -10.00
C GLY A 160 -1.35 10.36 -8.87
N PRO A 161 -1.46 9.05 -9.10
CA PRO A 161 -1.40 8.05 -8.05
C PRO A 161 0.03 7.79 -7.53
N MET A 162 1.05 8.48 -8.05
CA MET A 162 2.44 8.03 -7.90
C MET A 162 2.93 8.04 -6.45
N ALA A 163 2.64 9.09 -5.69
CA ALA A 163 3.02 9.17 -4.28
C ALA A 163 2.26 8.15 -3.42
N HIS A 164 0.94 8.03 -3.66
CA HIS A 164 0.06 7.08 -2.97
C HIS A 164 0.51 5.62 -3.20
N GLU A 165 0.66 5.20 -4.45
CA GLU A 165 1.00 3.82 -4.78
C GLU A 165 2.44 3.44 -4.42
N TYR A 166 3.37 4.40 -4.50
CA TYR A 166 4.73 4.15 -4.03
C TYR A 166 4.78 4.02 -2.50
N THR A 167 3.95 4.75 -1.77
CA THR A 167 3.81 4.58 -0.32
C THR A 167 3.30 3.19 0.05
N HIS A 168 2.29 2.68 -0.66
CA HIS A 168 1.86 1.28 -0.49
C HIS A 168 2.99 0.29 -0.76
N TYR A 169 3.75 0.49 -1.84
CA TYR A 169 4.92 -0.34 -2.15
C TYR A 169 5.90 -0.34 -0.98
N VAL A 170 6.27 0.82 -0.45
CA VAL A 170 7.24 0.96 0.65
C VAL A 170 6.75 0.28 1.91
N ILE A 171 5.51 0.56 2.36
CA ILE A 171 4.97 -0.07 3.58
C ILE A 171 4.91 -1.59 3.42
N ASP A 172 4.54 -2.10 2.24
CA ASP A 172 4.56 -3.53 1.99
C ASP A 172 5.97 -4.14 1.99
N GLN A 173 6.96 -3.43 1.46
CA GLN A 173 8.37 -3.86 1.56
C GLN A 173 8.80 -3.97 3.03
N MET A 174 8.49 -2.96 3.84
CA MET A 174 8.87 -2.90 5.25
C MET A 174 8.18 -3.98 6.08
N THR A 175 6.90 -4.25 5.81
CA THR A 175 6.05 -5.07 6.70
C THR A 175 5.78 -6.48 6.19
N ALA A 176 6.25 -6.82 4.99
CA ALA A 176 5.94 -8.09 4.32
C ALA A 176 4.43 -8.41 4.33
N GLY A 177 3.59 -7.42 4.01
CA GLY A 177 2.13 -7.58 3.94
C GLY A 177 1.46 -7.69 5.31
N ASN A 178 2.14 -7.34 6.41
CA ASN A 178 1.55 -7.33 7.75
C ASN A 178 1.09 -5.94 8.15
N TYR A 179 -0.03 -5.49 7.58
CA TYR A 179 -0.65 -4.22 7.91
C TYR A 179 -2.18 -4.29 7.72
N PRO A 180 -2.95 -3.56 8.53
CA PRO A 180 -4.36 -3.28 8.25
C PRO A 180 -4.53 -2.45 6.97
N ARG A 181 -5.60 -2.71 6.21
CA ARG A 181 -5.89 -1.94 4.98
C ARG A 181 -6.07 -0.45 5.28
N TRP A 182 -6.92 -0.11 6.26
CA TRP A 182 -7.15 1.28 6.68
C TRP A 182 -5.84 2.00 7.03
N PHE A 183 -4.91 1.33 7.72
CA PHE A 183 -3.64 1.95 8.12
C PHE A 183 -2.80 2.31 6.89
N THR A 184 -2.69 1.39 5.92
CA THR A 184 -1.93 1.69 4.69
C THR A 184 -2.57 2.72 3.79
N GLU A 185 -3.91 2.73 3.69
CA GLU A 185 -4.60 3.77 2.93
C GLU A 185 -4.41 5.13 3.58
N GLY A 186 -4.53 5.21 4.91
CA GLY A 186 -4.28 6.44 5.65
C GLY A 186 -2.84 6.94 5.52
N MET A 187 -1.85 6.05 5.59
CA MET A 187 -0.44 6.40 5.41
C MET A 187 -0.15 6.91 3.99
N ALA A 188 -0.73 6.26 2.97
CA ALA A 188 -0.59 6.67 1.59
C ALA A 188 -1.24 8.04 1.32
N GLN A 189 -2.45 8.28 1.87
CA GLN A 189 -3.12 9.58 1.83
C GLN A 189 -2.33 10.68 2.56
N TRP A 190 -1.73 10.36 3.71
CA TRP A 190 -0.89 11.31 4.42
C TRP A 190 0.34 11.69 3.59
N VAL A 191 1.11 10.71 3.10
CA VAL A 191 2.30 10.98 2.30
C VAL A 191 1.96 11.72 1.01
N GLU A 192 0.87 11.36 0.33
CA GLU A 192 0.38 12.08 -0.85
C GLU A 192 0.07 13.55 -0.54
N ALA A 193 -0.59 13.83 0.59
CA ALA A 193 -0.92 15.19 1.02
C ALA A 193 0.30 16.03 1.46
N GLU A 194 1.40 15.39 1.90
CA GLU A 194 2.66 16.11 2.22
C GLU A 194 3.44 16.49 0.95
N LEU A 195 3.32 15.70 -0.11
CA LEU A 195 4.10 15.87 -1.34
C LEU A 195 3.33 16.59 -2.44
N THR A 196 2.01 16.59 -2.35
CA THR A 196 1.11 17.18 -3.33
C THR A 196 0.07 18.02 -2.61
N ASP A 197 -0.65 18.86 -3.34
CA ASP A 197 -1.78 19.59 -2.77
C ASP A 197 -3.09 18.78 -2.86
N PHE A 198 -3.02 17.47 -3.12
CA PHE A 198 -4.21 16.62 -3.13
C PHE A 198 -4.67 16.36 -1.69
N THR A 199 -5.97 16.49 -1.49
CA THR A 199 -6.65 16.11 -0.25
C THR A 199 -7.97 15.44 -0.59
N LEU A 200 -8.34 14.44 0.20
CA LEU A 200 -9.66 13.83 0.09
C LEU A 200 -10.75 14.85 0.38
N GLU A 201 -11.86 14.73 -0.36
CA GLU A 201 -13.07 15.48 -0.05
C GLU A 201 -13.57 15.09 1.36
N ASN A 202 -13.94 16.09 2.16
CA ASN A 202 -14.48 15.86 3.49
C ASN A 202 -15.95 15.40 3.38
N PRO A 203 -16.30 14.14 3.71
CA PRO A 203 -17.66 13.61 3.61
C PRO A 203 -18.63 14.20 4.66
N PHE A 204 -18.11 15.08 5.53
CA PHE A 204 -18.84 15.78 6.59
C PHE A 204 -18.93 17.29 6.36
N ARG A 205 -18.61 17.79 5.15
CA ARG A 205 -18.68 19.24 4.84
C ARG A 205 -20.00 19.91 5.19
N GLU A 206 -21.11 19.16 5.13
CA GLU A 206 -22.46 19.65 5.44
C GLU A 206 -22.93 19.29 6.86
N GLU A 207 -22.17 18.48 7.60
CA GLU A 207 -22.53 18.00 8.92
C GLU A 207 -22.25 19.09 9.98
N LYS A 208 -23.20 19.31 10.88
CA LYS A 208 -23.15 20.45 11.82
C LYS A 208 -23.11 20.03 13.29
N THR A 209 -23.21 18.74 13.60
CA THR A 209 -23.23 18.24 14.97
C THR A 209 -22.22 17.13 15.19
N LYS A 210 -21.63 17.10 16.39
CA LYS A 210 -20.66 16.08 16.80
C LYS A 210 -21.30 14.69 16.87
N GLU A 211 -22.56 14.63 17.27
CA GLU A 211 -23.30 13.37 17.43
C GLU A 211 -23.52 12.67 16.09
N ASN A 212 -23.93 13.40 15.06
CA ASN A 212 -24.12 12.84 13.72
C ASN A 212 -22.80 12.43 13.08
N PHE A 213 -21.74 13.23 13.29
CA PHE A 213 -20.40 12.89 12.86
C PHE A 213 -19.93 11.56 13.45
N ALA A 214 -19.95 11.45 14.79
CA ALA A 214 -19.46 10.26 15.49
C ALA A 214 -20.30 9.00 15.16
N ALA A 215 -21.60 9.16 14.93
CA ALA A 215 -22.49 8.06 14.57
C ALA A 215 -22.27 7.50 13.15
N ARG A 216 -21.69 8.29 12.24
CA ARG A 216 -21.41 7.87 10.85
C ARG A 216 -20.08 7.13 10.70
N LEU A 217 -19.09 7.41 11.55
CA LEU A 217 -17.76 6.78 11.48
C LEU A 217 -17.81 5.27 11.70
N TYR A 218 -17.08 4.51 10.89
CA TYR A 218 -16.98 3.06 11.00
C TYR A 218 -16.17 2.66 12.23
N PRO A 219 -16.61 1.69 13.04
CA PRO A 219 -15.75 1.14 14.11
C PRO A 219 -14.41 0.71 13.53
N LEU A 220 -13.28 1.09 14.15
CA LEU A 220 -11.96 0.73 13.64
C LEU A 220 -11.79 -0.80 13.53
N ALA A 221 -12.39 -1.57 14.45
CA ALA A 221 -12.44 -3.02 14.37
C ALA A 221 -13.18 -3.54 13.11
N GLN A 222 -14.19 -2.82 12.64
CA GLN A 222 -14.86 -3.12 11.37
C GLN A 222 -13.95 -2.77 10.18
N MET A 223 -13.28 -1.62 10.21
CA MET A 223 -12.31 -1.25 9.18
C MET A 223 -11.13 -2.22 9.09
N ASP A 224 -10.64 -2.76 10.22
CA ASP A 224 -9.53 -3.72 10.26
C ASP A 224 -9.85 -5.03 9.53
N HIS A 225 -11.10 -5.49 9.58
CA HIS A 225 -11.49 -6.79 9.03
C HIS A 225 -12.29 -6.72 7.73
N GLN A 226 -12.91 -5.59 7.41
CA GLN A 226 -13.91 -5.48 6.35
C GLN A 226 -13.73 -4.28 5.42
N PHE A 227 -12.58 -3.60 5.45
CA PHE A 227 -12.32 -2.36 4.71
C PHE A 227 -12.90 -2.34 3.28
N ASP A 228 -12.50 -3.28 2.43
CA ASP A 228 -12.91 -3.32 1.01
C ASP A 228 -14.40 -3.70 0.80
N ARG A 229 -15.13 -4.03 1.87
CA ARG A 229 -16.56 -4.40 1.85
C ARG A 229 -17.44 -3.32 2.50
N LEU A 230 -16.85 -2.23 3.00
CA LEU A 230 -17.61 -1.13 3.58
C LEU A 230 -18.40 -0.41 2.47
N PRO A 231 -19.67 -0.05 2.73
CA PRO A 231 -20.54 0.51 1.69
C PRO A 231 -20.13 1.92 1.26
N ASP A 232 -19.63 2.74 2.18
CA ASP A 232 -19.14 4.09 1.89
C ASP A 232 -17.60 4.07 1.89
N GLN A 233 -17.03 3.74 0.73
CA GLN A 233 -15.57 3.67 0.57
C GLN A 233 -14.93 5.05 0.75
N LEU A 234 -15.56 6.13 0.27
CA LEU A 234 -15.04 7.49 0.44
C LEU A 234 -14.87 7.82 1.93
N LEU A 235 -15.87 7.47 2.75
CA LEU A 235 -15.77 7.60 4.20
C LEU A 235 -14.64 6.73 4.78
N ALA A 236 -14.50 5.48 4.35
CA ALA A 236 -13.44 4.60 4.85
C ALA A 236 -12.02 5.13 4.55
N TYR A 237 -11.80 5.65 3.33
CA TYR A 237 -10.54 6.31 2.96
C TYR A 237 -10.30 7.59 3.76
N TRP A 238 -11.32 8.43 3.91
CA TRP A 238 -11.22 9.67 4.68
C TRP A 238 -10.94 9.39 6.17
N GLU A 239 -11.64 8.42 6.76
CA GLU A 239 -11.48 8.03 8.16
C GLU A 239 -10.10 7.45 8.42
N SER A 240 -9.57 6.67 7.48
CA SER A 240 -8.19 6.16 7.51
C SER A 240 -7.16 7.28 7.56
N TRP A 241 -7.30 8.30 6.71
CA TRP A 241 -6.41 9.46 6.71
C TRP A 241 -6.51 10.24 8.03
N MET A 242 -7.72 10.41 8.55
CA MET A 242 -7.94 11.09 9.83
C MET A 242 -7.37 10.32 11.02
N ALA A 243 -7.39 8.99 11.00
CA ALA A 243 -6.77 8.16 12.03
C ALA A 243 -5.23 8.35 12.05
N ILE A 244 -4.58 8.48 10.89
CA ILE A 244 -3.16 8.82 10.80
C ILE A 244 -2.90 10.23 11.34
N LYS A 245 -3.72 11.22 10.95
CA LYS A 245 -3.60 12.58 11.48
C LYS A 245 -3.80 12.66 13.00
N PHE A 246 -4.71 11.84 13.54
CA PHE A 246 -4.91 11.73 14.98
C PHE A 246 -3.63 11.23 15.67
N ILE A 247 -2.98 10.19 15.14
CA ILE A 247 -1.71 9.70 15.69
C ILE A 247 -0.65 10.80 15.68
N GLN A 248 -0.54 11.55 14.57
CA GLN A 248 0.40 12.67 14.47
C GLN A 248 0.10 13.77 15.47
N ALA A 249 -1.17 14.12 15.65
CA ALA A 249 -1.59 15.21 16.52
C ALA A 249 -1.39 14.89 18.01
N GLU A 250 -1.67 13.66 18.43
CA GLU A 250 -1.62 13.26 19.84
C GLU A 250 -0.25 12.73 20.28
N PHE A 251 0.48 12.05 19.39
CA PHE A 251 1.71 11.35 19.75
C PHE A 251 2.93 11.86 19.00
N GLY A 252 2.77 12.34 17.77
CA GLY A 252 3.85 12.78 16.90
C GLY A 252 4.13 11.82 15.74
N THR A 253 4.73 12.34 14.67
CA THR A 253 4.99 11.58 13.42
C THR A 253 5.93 10.38 13.64
N GLU A 254 6.83 10.44 14.62
CA GLU A 254 7.74 9.35 14.97
C GLU A 254 6.98 8.07 15.40
N TYR A 255 5.78 8.21 15.97
CA TYR A 255 4.97 7.06 16.36
C TYR A 255 4.42 6.32 15.15
N LEU A 256 4.23 6.97 14.00
CA LEU A 256 3.87 6.27 12.75
C LEU A 256 5.00 5.32 12.32
N SER A 257 6.25 5.77 12.43
CA SER A 257 7.43 4.92 12.13
C SER A 257 7.55 3.76 13.14
N ALA A 258 7.25 4.01 14.42
CA ALA A 258 7.22 2.95 15.43
C ALA A 258 6.11 1.91 15.16
N LEU A 259 4.91 2.34 14.74
CA LEU A 259 3.83 1.44 14.34
C LEU A 259 4.24 0.55 13.17
N VAL A 260 4.84 1.13 12.11
CA VAL A 260 5.34 0.37 10.96
C VAL A 260 6.45 -0.62 11.39
N THR A 261 7.31 -0.21 12.32
CA THR A 261 8.38 -1.06 12.85
C THR A 261 7.81 -2.28 13.60
N GLU A 262 6.81 -2.10 14.45
CA GLU A 262 6.18 -3.22 15.14
C GLU A 262 5.38 -4.11 14.19
N LEU A 263 4.71 -3.53 13.20
CA LEU A 263 4.05 -4.28 12.12
C LEU A 263 5.06 -5.11 11.31
N SER A 264 6.27 -4.61 11.08
CA SER A 264 7.33 -5.35 10.37
C SER A 264 7.81 -6.61 11.08
N GLN A 265 7.61 -6.69 12.40
CA GLN A 265 7.93 -7.86 13.19
C GLN A 265 6.83 -8.95 13.09
N GLY A 266 5.73 -8.67 12.39
CA GLY A 266 4.62 -9.59 12.22
C GLY A 266 3.61 -9.57 13.38
N HIS A 267 3.68 -8.56 14.25
CA HIS A 267 2.72 -8.36 15.33
C HIS A 267 1.34 -7.93 14.80
N ASN A 268 0.27 -8.32 15.50
CA ASN A 268 -1.09 -7.91 15.14
C ASN A 268 -1.40 -6.48 15.64
N LEU A 269 -2.44 -5.87 15.08
CA LEU A 269 -2.80 -4.48 15.38
C LEU A 269 -3.00 -4.23 16.88
N GLU A 270 -3.71 -5.12 17.58
CA GLU A 270 -3.95 -5.00 19.03
C GLU A 270 -2.64 -4.88 19.82
N TYR A 271 -1.69 -5.78 19.55
CA TYR A 271 -0.37 -5.75 20.17
C TYR A 271 0.38 -4.46 19.80
N VAL A 272 0.37 -4.07 18.52
CA VAL A 272 1.09 -2.88 18.05
C VAL A 272 0.56 -1.61 18.72
N LEU A 273 -0.76 -1.42 18.80
CA LEU A 273 -1.37 -0.28 19.49
C LEU A 273 -1.00 -0.26 20.98
N GLN A 274 -1.04 -1.43 21.63
CA GLN A 274 -0.72 -1.52 23.05
C GLN A 274 0.77 -1.23 23.33
N GLN A 275 1.68 -1.67 22.46
CA GLN A 275 3.11 -1.41 22.64
C GLN A 275 3.51 0.02 22.30
N VAL A 276 2.98 0.57 21.20
CA VAL A 276 3.44 1.86 20.67
C VAL A 276 2.67 3.04 21.26
N LEU A 277 1.35 2.89 21.44
CA LEU A 277 0.47 3.97 21.89
C LEU A 277 -0.05 3.78 23.32
N ALA A 278 0.29 2.65 23.96
CA ALA A 278 -0.22 2.25 25.27
C ALA A 278 -1.76 2.19 25.33
N MET A 279 -2.39 1.78 24.23
CA MET A 279 -3.85 1.68 24.10
C MET A 279 -4.28 0.36 23.50
N ASP A 280 -5.41 -0.18 23.97
CA ASP A 280 -6.14 -1.21 23.24
C ASP A 280 -6.92 -0.60 22.05
N LEU A 281 -7.43 -1.46 21.16
CA LEU A 281 -8.13 -1.01 19.95
C LEU A 281 -9.37 -0.15 20.26
N GLY A 282 -10.11 -0.47 21.33
CA GLY A 282 -11.31 0.26 21.72
C GLY A 282 -11.00 1.64 22.31
N GLN A 283 -9.94 1.75 23.10
CA GLN A 283 -9.43 3.01 23.62
C GLN A 283 -8.95 3.93 22.50
N PHE A 284 -8.22 3.38 21.52
CA PHE A 284 -7.81 4.12 20.35
C PHE A 284 -9.02 4.63 19.55
N ASP A 285 -9.97 3.75 19.22
CA ASP A 285 -11.19 4.11 18.47
C ASP A 285 -12.00 5.20 19.17
N GLY A 286 -12.19 5.09 20.49
CA GLY A 286 -12.90 6.09 21.29
C GLY A 286 -12.22 7.46 21.26
N LYS A 287 -10.91 7.53 21.52
CA LYS A 287 -10.16 8.80 21.50
C LYS A 287 -10.08 9.40 20.11
N PHE A 288 -9.88 8.57 19.09
CA PHE A 288 -9.89 9.00 17.69
C PHE A 288 -11.23 9.67 17.34
N ARG A 289 -12.36 9.05 17.68
CA ARG A 289 -13.71 9.60 17.42
C ARG A 289 -13.93 10.95 18.09
N GLU A 290 -13.51 11.08 19.36
CA GLU A 290 -13.58 12.34 20.10
C GLU A 290 -12.76 13.43 19.42
N TRP A 291 -11.51 13.13 19.08
CA TRP A 291 -10.62 14.07 18.39
C TRP A 291 -11.15 14.46 17.01
N ALA A 292 -11.58 13.48 16.21
CA ALA A 292 -12.07 13.70 14.85
C ALA A 292 -13.31 14.60 14.83
N ALA A 293 -14.19 14.46 15.83
CA ALA A 293 -15.37 15.32 15.97
C ALA A 293 -15.00 16.80 16.21
N THR A 294 -13.83 17.09 16.78
CA THR A 294 -13.34 18.49 16.93
C THR A 294 -12.81 19.08 15.63
N GLN A 295 -12.46 18.25 14.64
CA GLN A 295 -11.95 18.72 13.35
C GLN A 295 -13.08 19.18 12.42
N VAL A 296 -14.33 18.79 12.69
CA VAL A 296 -15.53 19.26 11.95
C VAL A 296 -15.89 20.71 12.30
N GLU A 297 -15.50 21.19 13.49
CA GLU A 297 -15.81 22.54 13.96
C GLU A 297 -14.87 23.62 13.39
N LYS A 298 -13.84 23.25 12.62
CA LYS A 298 -12.83 24.14 12.06
C LYS A 298 -12.99 24.27 10.54
#